data_AF-A0A9N8PSB6-F1
#
_entry.id   AF-A0A9N8PSB6-F1
#
_cell.length_a   1.000
_cell.length_b   1.000
_cell.length_c   1.000
_cell.angle_alpha   90.00
_cell.angle_beta   90.00
_cell.angle_gamma   90.00
#
_symmetry.space_group_name_H-M   'P 1'
#
loop_
_entity.id
_entity.type
_entity.pdbx_description
1 polymer ?
#
loop_
_entity_poly.entity_id
_entity_poly.type
_entity_poly.pdbx_seq_one_letter_code
_entity_poly.pdbx_strand_id
1 'polypeptide(L)'
;MIKNASAYPNERYGPPYCSSLSLNWPYDPQQCLLPRANSVQGAEATSAAVLDDDEEFMINPVFESHMRNLSNWSVGSAFANAMPELVEGVRVKER
;
A
#
# COMPACT_ATOMS: atom_id res chain seq x y z
N MET A 1 3.97 22.37 3.08
CA MET A 1 4.44 21.72 4.32
C MET A 1 3.54 22.19 5.47
N ILE A 2 2.96 21.30 6.28
CA ILE A 2 2.02 21.66 7.35
C ILE A 2 2.76 22.48 8.41
N LYS A 3 2.24 23.68 8.75
CA LYS A 3 2.95 24.67 9.57
C LYS A 3 2.97 24.35 11.08
N ASN A 4 2.19 23.36 11.55
CA ASN A 4 2.12 22.95 12.96
C ASN A 4 1.81 21.44 13.13
N ALA A 5 2.77 20.57 12.80
CA ALA A 5 2.57 19.12 12.87
C ALA A 5 2.25 18.62 14.29
N SER A 6 2.77 19.28 15.34
CA SER A 6 2.51 18.93 16.75
C SER A 6 1.03 19.07 17.17
N ALA A 7 0.22 19.83 16.42
CA ALA A 7 -1.22 19.90 16.67
C ALA A 7 -1.99 18.63 16.27
N TYR A 8 -1.32 17.70 15.58
CA TYR A 8 -1.91 16.48 15.04
C TYR A 8 -1.19 15.24 15.58
N PRO A 9 -1.42 14.89 16.85
CA PRO A 9 -0.89 13.66 17.41
C PRO A 9 -1.47 12.45 16.66
N ASN A 10 -0.70 11.36 16.58
CA ASN A 10 -1.06 10.19 15.77
C ASN A 10 -2.38 9.55 16.20
N GLU A 11 -2.72 9.62 17.49
CA GLU A 11 -3.98 9.11 18.05
C GLU A 11 -5.20 9.80 17.44
N ARG A 12 -5.06 11.07 17.03
CA ARG A 12 -6.12 11.84 16.38
C ARG A 12 -6.05 11.72 14.86
N TYR A 13 -4.85 11.77 14.28
CA TYR A 13 -4.63 11.78 12.82
C TYR A 13 -4.69 10.40 12.17
N GLY A 14 -4.07 9.40 12.79
CA GLY A 14 -3.90 8.05 12.25
C GLY A 14 -5.22 7.36 11.90
N PRO A 15 -6.23 7.31 12.80
CA PRO A 15 -7.49 6.65 12.52
C PRO A 15 -8.22 7.18 11.26
N PRO A 16 -8.48 8.50 11.11
CA PRO A 16 -9.13 8.99 9.90
C PRO A 16 -8.24 8.84 8.66
N TYR A 17 -6.92 9.01 8.77
CA TYR A 17 -6.01 8.89 7.63
C TYR A 17 -5.97 7.47 7.06
N CYS A 18 -5.80 6.46 7.92
CA CYS A 18 -5.65 5.07 7.50
C CYS A 18 -6.97 4.40 7.12
N SER A 19 -8.12 4.90 7.62
CA SER A 19 -9.44 4.29 7.36
C SER A 19 -9.85 4.23 5.88
N SER A 20 -9.30 5.13 5.06
CA SER A 20 -9.65 5.27 3.64
C SER A 20 -8.41 5.39 2.74
N LEU A 21 -7.24 5.02 3.27
CA LEU A 21 -5.97 5.06 2.55
C LEU A 21 -5.97 4.05 1.40
N SER A 22 -5.50 4.48 0.23
CA SER A 22 -5.41 3.65 -0.98
C SER A 22 -4.12 3.96 -1.73
N LEU A 23 -3.43 2.93 -2.20
CA LEU A 23 -2.21 3.03 -3.01
C LEU A 23 -2.50 3.38 -4.50
N ASN A 24 -3.78 3.39 -4.91
CA ASN A 24 -4.19 3.55 -6.31
C ASN A 24 -3.40 2.67 -7.29
N TRP A 25 -3.15 1.41 -6.92
CA TRP A 25 -2.54 0.44 -7.81
C TRP A 25 -3.44 0.24 -9.04
N PRO A 26 -2.96 0.51 -10.27
CA PRO A 26 -3.82 0.52 -11.45
C PRO A 26 -3.96 -0.86 -12.10
N TYR A 27 -3.21 -1.86 -11.65
CA TYR A 27 -3.20 -3.21 -12.19
C TYR A 27 -3.89 -4.20 -11.26
N ASP A 28 -3.93 -5.46 -11.68
CA ASP A 28 -4.50 -6.55 -10.90
C ASP A 28 -3.74 -6.72 -9.57
N PRO A 29 -4.42 -6.82 -8.41
CA PRO A 29 -3.79 -7.08 -7.11
C PRO A 29 -2.94 -8.36 -7.07
N GLN A 30 -3.21 -9.36 -7.91
CA GLN A 30 -2.39 -10.57 -8.02
C GLN A 30 -0.98 -10.27 -8.56
N GLN A 31 -0.77 -9.11 -9.20
CA GLN A 31 0.53 -8.69 -9.72
C GLN A 31 1.42 -8.01 -8.67
N CYS A 32 0.98 -7.89 -7.42
CA CYS A 32 1.79 -7.32 -6.34
C CYS A 32 2.96 -8.23 -5.94
N LEU A 33 2.84 -9.54 -6.17
CA LEU A 33 3.82 -10.55 -5.79
C LEU A 33 4.27 -11.34 -7.03
N LEU A 34 5.52 -11.81 -7.01
CA LEU A 34 6.10 -12.71 -7.99
C LEU A 34 6.61 -13.97 -7.28
N PRO A 35 6.46 -15.17 -7.87
CA PRO A 35 7.14 -16.35 -7.37
C PRO A 35 8.65 -16.16 -7.42
N ARG A 36 9.38 -16.63 -6.40
CA ARG A 36 10.84 -16.59 -6.40
C ARG A 36 11.37 -17.62 -7.40
N ALA A 37 12.13 -17.19 -8.40
CA ALA A 37 12.58 -18.03 -9.53
C ALA A 37 13.42 -19.28 -9.17
N ASN A 38 13.79 -19.48 -7.90
CA ASN A 38 14.57 -20.64 -7.45
C ASN A 38 13.72 -21.87 -7.12
N SER A 39 12.38 -21.78 -7.12
CA SER A 39 11.50 -22.94 -6.91
C SER A 39 11.14 -23.70 -8.19
N VAL A 40 11.62 -23.24 -9.37
CA VAL A 40 11.20 -23.81 -10.66
C VAL A 40 12.38 -24.20 -11.54
N GLN A 41 13.16 -25.18 -11.09
CA GLN A 41 13.73 -26.16 -12.01
C GLN A 41 12.91 -27.46 -11.89
N GLY A 42 11.79 -27.50 -12.61
CA GLY A 42 11.10 -28.75 -12.95
C GLY A 42 10.00 -29.26 -12.02
N ALA A 43 9.42 -28.44 -11.15
CA ALA A 43 8.22 -28.86 -10.42
C ALA A 43 6.97 -28.53 -11.23
N GLU A 44 6.43 -29.54 -11.90
CA GLU A 44 5.02 -29.58 -12.28
C GLU A 44 4.18 -29.16 -11.06
N ALA A 45 3.13 -28.38 -11.30
CA ALA A 45 2.23 -27.85 -10.29
C ALA A 45 1.43 -28.98 -9.59
N THR A 46 2.10 -29.80 -8.79
CA THR A 46 1.48 -30.77 -7.90
C THR A 46 2.36 -30.93 -6.66
N SER A 47 1.69 -30.79 -5.51
CA SER A 47 2.22 -31.00 -4.16
C SER A 47 3.10 -29.89 -3.62
N ALA A 48 2.48 -29.12 -2.72
CA ALA A 48 3.11 -28.31 -1.71
C ALA A 48 4.20 -29.11 -0.97
N ALA A 49 5.42 -29.08 -1.50
CA ALA A 49 6.59 -29.36 -0.70
C ALA A 49 6.77 -28.13 0.18
N VAL A 50 6.80 -28.36 1.48
CA VAL A 50 7.04 -27.36 2.53
C VAL A 50 8.34 -26.58 2.26
N LEU A 51 8.22 -25.50 1.50
CA LEU A 51 9.19 -24.41 1.53
C LEU A 51 8.90 -23.65 2.82
N ASP A 52 9.94 -23.13 3.49
CA ASP A 52 9.74 -22.10 4.52
C ASP A 52 8.87 -21.00 3.88
N ASP A 53 7.71 -20.70 4.49
CA ASP A 53 6.69 -19.77 3.94
C ASP A 53 7.31 -18.41 3.54
N ASP A 54 8.45 -18.05 4.11
CA ASP A 54 9.19 -16.80 3.88
C ASP A 54 9.92 -16.73 2.52
N GLU A 55 10.05 -17.82 1.75
CA GLU A 55 10.89 -17.82 0.53
C GLU A 55 10.17 -18.03 -0.81
N GLU A 56 8.85 -18.28 -0.81
CA GLU A 56 8.12 -18.63 -2.04
C GLU A 56 7.81 -17.41 -2.93
N PHE A 57 7.60 -16.23 -2.34
CA PHE A 57 7.19 -15.02 -3.06
C PHE A 57 8.10 -13.82 -2.77
N MET A 58 8.30 -12.98 -3.77
CA MET A 58 8.92 -11.66 -3.64
C MET A 58 7.94 -10.57 -4.05
N ILE A 59 8.10 -9.37 -3.51
CA ILE A 59 7.35 -8.21 -3.98
C ILE A 59 7.74 -7.93 -5.44
N ASN A 60 6.75 -7.74 -6.30
CA ASN A 60 7.00 -7.31 -7.67
C ASN A 60 7.73 -5.96 -7.64
N PRO A 61 8.94 -5.83 -8.23
CA PRO A 61 9.69 -4.56 -8.22
C PRO A 61 8.90 -3.37 -8.78
N VAL A 62 7.98 -3.62 -9.72
CA VAL A 62 7.06 -2.59 -10.24
C VAL A 62 6.08 -2.14 -9.17
N PHE A 63 5.48 -3.09 -8.44
CA PHE A 63 4.60 -2.78 -7.31
C PHE A 63 5.35 -2.06 -6.19
N GLU A 64 6.56 -2.51 -5.85
CA GLU A 64 7.39 -1.87 -4.84
C GLU A 64 7.71 -0.41 -5.21
N SER A 65 8.16 -0.18 -6.45
CA SER A 65 8.43 1.17 -6.95
C SER A 65 7.19 2.06 -6.89
N HIS A 66 6.02 1.51 -7.19
CA HIS A 66 4.75 2.23 -7.10
C HIS A 66 4.37 2.54 -5.66
N MET A 67 4.54 1.59 -4.74
CA MET A 67 4.27 1.74 -3.31
C MET A 67 5.15 2.80 -2.65
N ARG A 68 6.43 2.86 -3.02
CA ARG A 68 7.38 3.83 -2.47
C ARG A 68 7.11 5.28 -2.91
N ASN A 69 6.33 5.49 -3.96
CA ASN A 69 5.97 6.82 -4.43
C ASN A 69 4.68 7.33 -3.77
N LEU A 70 4.80 8.23 -2.79
CA LEU A 70 3.66 8.78 -2.03
C LEU A 70 2.61 9.51 -2.90
N SER A 71 2.96 9.99 -4.10
CA SER A 71 1.98 10.60 -5.03
C SER A 71 0.97 9.59 -5.60
N ASN A 72 1.27 8.30 -5.51
CA ASN A 72 0.35 7.23 -5.83
C ASN A 72 -0.69 6.99 -4.74
N TRP A 73 -0.48 7.49 -3.53
CA TRP A 73 -1.41 7.28 -2.43
C TRP A 73 -2.52 8.32 -2.45
N SER A 74 -3.71 7.94 -2.00
CA SER A 74 -4.82 8.85 -1.72
C SER A 74 -5.57 8.44 -0.48
N VAL A 75 -6.29 9.39 0.11
CA VAL A 75 -7.28 9.16 1.17
C VAL A 75 -8.68 9.47 0.64
N GLY A 76 -9.70 8.91 1.29
CA GLY A 76 -11.09 9.15 0.96
C GLY A 76 -11.61 10.49 1.47
N SER A 77 -12.80 10.88 1.00
CA SER A 77 -13.51 12.11 1.40
C SER A 77 -13.80 12.16 2.91
N ALA A 78 -13.92 11.02 3.58
CA ALA A 78 -14.06 10.94 5.03
C ALA A 78 -12.90 11.62 5.79
N PHE A 79 -11.67 11.50 5.30
CA PHE A 79 -10.52 12.20 5.89
C PHE A 79 -10.67 13.72 5.70
N ALA A 80 -11.07 14.16 4.50
CA ALA A 80 -11.26 15.58 4.21
C ALA A 80 -12.36 16.22 5.08
N ASN A 81 -13.40 15.47 5.43
CA ASN A 81 -14.45 15.92 6.33
C ASN A 81 -13.98 16.00 7.79
N ALA A 82 -13.14 15.05 8.23
CA ALA A 82 -12.65 14.99 9.61
C ALA A 82 -11.51 15.97 9.90
N MET A 83 -10.68 16.26 8.89
CA MET A 83 -9.48 17.10 8.99
C MET A 83 -9.35 18.05 7.77
N PRO A 84 -10.32 18.95 7.55
CA PRO A 84 -10.35 19.84 6.39
C PRO A 84 -9.08 20.69 6.24
N GLU A 85 -8.45 21.03 7.35
CA GLU A 85 -7.23 21.83 7.42
C GLU A 85 -5.95 21.09 6.94
N LEU A 86 -6.03 19.76 6.79
CA LEU A 86 -4.93 18.93 6.30
C LEU A 86 -5.09 18.51 4.83
N VAL A 87 -6.22 18.84 4.20
CA VAL A 87 -6.57 18.42 2.83
C VAL A 87 -5.55 18.86 1.80
N GLU A 88 -4.98 20.07 1.93
CA GLU A 88 -3.97 20.59 0.99
C GLU A 88 -2.69 19.71 0.97
N GLY A 89 -2.43 18.96 2.05
CA GLY A 89 -1.26 18.10 2.18
C GLY A 89 -1.44 16.66 1.69
N VAL A 90 -2.64 16.28 1.26
CA VAL A 90 -2.97 14.90 0.87
C VAL A 90 -3.73 14.86 -0.45
N ARG A 91 -3.60 13.75 -1.17
CA ARG A 91 -4.45 13.50 -2.35
C ARG A 91 -5.78 12.92 -1.88
N VAL A 92 -6.87 13.63 -2.12
CA VAL A 92 -8.23 13.13 -1.85
C VAL A 92 -8.81 12.54 -3.13
N LYS A 93 -9.37 11.33 -3.03
CA LYS A 93 -10.06 10.67 -4.14
C LYS A 93 -11.36 10.06 -3.63
N GLU A 94 -12.46 10.33 -4.32
CA GLU A 94 -13.73 9.64 -4.08
C GLU A 94 -13.58 8.16 -4.45
N ARG A 95 -14.07 7.26 -3.60
CA ARG A 95 -13.88 5.82 -3.72
C ARG A 95 -15.17 5.15 -4.12
#